data_AF-A0A7C1PXA5-F1
#
_entry.id   AF-A0A7C1PXA5-F1
#
_cell.length_a   1.000
_cell.length_b   1.000
_cell.length_c   1.000
_cell.angle_alpha   90.00
_cell.angle_beta   90.00
_cell.angle_gamma   90.00
#
_symmetry.space_group_name_H-M   'P 1'
#
loop_
_entity.id
_entity.type
_entity.pdbx_description
1 polymer ?
#
loop_
_entity_poly.entity_id
_entity_poly.type
_entity_poly.pdbx_seq_one_letter_code
_entity_poly.pdbx_strand_id
1 'polypeptide(L)'
;MEEQKIQILIVEDEDPYARLICKALESKDERYVVTVAQNLQEALSILVKSKPDLIIAGCLLLDGKLVDLYYSILTVENNDAVLNSFKNILQKPLTFS
;
A
#
# COMPACT_ATOMS: atom_id res chain seq x y z
N MET A 1 -15.81 25.87 -9.12
CA MET A 1 -14.71 25.23 -8.37
C MET A 1 -14.44 23.93 -9.05
N GLU A 2 -13.20 23.69 -9.49
CA GLU A 2 -12.79 22.35 -9.90
C GLU A 2 -12.84 21.46 -8.67
N GLU A 3 -13.61 20.38 -8.74
CA GLU A 3 -13.67 19.41 -7.66
C GLU A 3 -12.32 18.69 -7.55
N GLN A 4 -11.71 18.71 -6.35
CA GLN A 4 -10.42 18.04 -6.14
C GLN A 4 -10.55 16.54 -6.40
N LYS A 5 -9.66 16.03 -7.26
CA LYS A 5 -9.48 14.59 -7.48
C LYS A 5 -8.88 13.95 -6.23
N ILE A 6 -9.35 12.75 -5.91
CA ILE A 6 -8.87 11.93 -4.79
C ILE A 6 -8.11 10.75 -5.40
N GLN A 7 -6.82 10.69 -5.13
CA GLN A 7 -5.90 9.70 -5.67
C GLN A 7 -5.89 8.45 -4.80
N ILE A 8 -6.30 7.31 -5.35
CA ILE A 8 -6.38 6.03 -4.62
C ILE A 8 -5.40 5.04 -5.23
N LEU A 9 -4.55 4.44 -4.39
CA LEU A 9 -3.67 3.34 -4.77
C LEU A 9 -4.26 2.02 -4.25
N ILE A 10 -4.48 1.07 -5.14
CA ILE A 10 -4.83 -0.32 -4.81
C ILE A 10 -3.58 -1.17 -4.95
N VAL A 11 -3.28 -2.01 -3.97
CA VAL A 11 -2.17 -2.98 -4.00
C VAL A 11 -2.74 -4.39 -3.85
N GLU A 12 -2.84 -5.10 -4.97
CA GLU A 12 -3.53 -6.38 -5.08
C GLU A 12 -2.95 -7.18 -6.25
N ASP A 13 -2.44 -8.38 -5.98
CA ASP A 13 -1.81 -9.29 -6.94
C ASP A 13 -2.82 -10.07 -7.78
N GLU A 14 -4.07 -10.22 -7.30
CA GLU A 14 -5.14 -10.90 -8.03
C GLU A 14 -6.01 -9.92 -8.83
N ASP A 15 -5.80 -9.88 -10.15
CA ASP A 15 -6.50 -8.99 -11.10
C ASP A 15 -8.04 -8.96 -10.93
N PRO A 16 -8.75 -10.07 -10.66
CA PRO A 16 -10.19 -10.04 -10.43
C PRO A 16 -10.61 -9.21 -9.20
N TYR A 17 -9.84 -9.24 -8.11
CA TYR A 17 -10.14 -8.48 -6.90
C TYR A 17 -9.83 -7.00 -7.08
N ALA A 18 -8.69 -6.68 -7.71
CA ALA A 18 -8.34 -5.31 -8.06
C ALA A 18 -9.44 -4.65 -8.91
N ARG A 19 -9.90 -5.34 -9.97
CA ARG A 19 -10.98 -4.84 -10.84
C ARG A 19 -12.29 -4.61 -10.12
N LEU A 20 -12.65 -5.49 -9.17
CA LEU A 20 -13.88 -5.35 -8.40
C LEU A 20 -13.83 -4.09 -7.54
N ILE A 21 -12.70 -3.82 -6.90
CA ILE A 21 -12.49 -2.60 -6.10
C ILE A 21 -12.49 -1.36 -6.99
N CYS A 22 -11.78 -1.37 -8.13
CA CYS A 22 -11.79 -0.25 -9.08
C CYS A 22 -13.21 0.11 -9.51
N LYS A 23 -13.98 -0.88 -9.97
CA LYS A 23 -15.37 -0.67 -10.41
C LYS A 23 -16.25 -0.14 -9.27
N ALA A 24 -16.05 -0.63 -8.04
CA ALA A 24 -16.80 -0.17 -6.88
C ALA A 24 -16.49 1.29 -6.52
N LEU A 25 -15.26 1.75 -6.71
CA LEU A 25 -14.86 3.13 -6.46
C LEU A 25 -15.28 4.06 -7.60
N GLU A 26 -14.89 3.76 -8.83
CA GLU A 26 -15.15 4.59 -10.01
C GLU A 26 -16.65 4.80 -10.27
N SER A 27 -17.50 3.83 -9.89
CA SER A 27 -18.96 3.96 -10.02
C SER A 27 -19.61 4.87 -8.96
N LYS A 28 -18.87 5.31 -7.93
CA LYS A 28 -19.40 6.12 -6.83
C LYS A 28 -19.20 7.60 -7.05
N ASP A 29 -18.04 8.00 -7.57
CA ASP A 29 -17.67 9.40 -7.71
C ASP A 29 -16.56 9.55 -8.77
N GLU A 30 -16.78 10.45 -9.74
CA GLU A 30 -15.83 10.73 -10.82
C GLU A 30 -14.53 11.40 -10.32
N ARG A 31 -14.51 11.87 -9.05
CA ARG A 31 -13.32 12.41 -8.41
C ARG A 31 -12.32 11.35 -8.01
N TYR A 32 -12.73 10.09 -7.87
CA TYR A 32 -11.81 9.01 -7.55
C TYR A 32 -10.97 8.66 -8.77
N VAL A 33 -9.65 8.76 -8.61
CA VAL A 33 -8.67 8.38 -9.62
C VAL A 33 -7.88 7.21 -9.05
N VAL A 34 -8.07 6.03 -9.63
CA VAL A 34 -7.55 4.78 -9.10
C VAL A 34 -6.30 4.35 -9.87
N THR A 35 -5.24 4.03 -9.15
CA THR A 35 -4.04 3.37 -9.67
C THR A 35 -3.92 2.00 -9.02
N VAL A 36 -3.54 0.98 -9.78
CA VAL A 36 -3.35 -0.40 -9.29
C VAL A 36 -1.87 -0.75 -9.33
N ALA A 37 -1.38 -1.36 -8.26
CA ALA A 37 -0.09 -2.02 -8.16
C ALA A 37 -0.32 -3.52 -7.89
N GLN A 38 0.37 -4.39 -8.62
CA GLN A 38 0.21 -5.84 -8.49
C GLN A 38 1.12 -6.49 -7.45
N ASN A 39 1.99 -5.70 -6.82
CA ASN A 39 2.98 -6.17 -5.86
C ASN A 39 3.55 -4.99 -5.05
N LEU A 40 4.31 -5.28 -4.01
CA LEU A 40 4.93 -4.26 -3.16
C LEU A 40 5.91 -3.40 -3.94
N GLN A 41 6.72 -3.99 -4.82
CA GLN A 41 7.73 -3.25 -5.58
C GLN A 41 7.10 -2.14 -6.45
N GLU A 42 5.99 -2.44 -7.13
CA GLU A 42 5.25 -1.50 -7.94
C GLU A 42 4.59 -0.43 -7.07
N ALA A 43 3.97 -0.82 -5.94
CA ALA A 43 3.38 0.11 -5.00
C ALA A 43 4.40 1.12 -4.50
N LEU A 44 5.59 0.67 -4.10
CA LEU A 44 6.68 1.56 -3.66
C LEU A 44 7.16 2.48 -4.79
N SER A 45 7.24 1.96 -6.02
CA SER A 45 7.61 2.76 -7.19
C SER A 45 6.62 3.88 -7.48
N ILE A 46 5.33 3.66 -7.22
CA ILE A 46 4.26 4.67 -7.34
C ILE A 46 4.34 5.68 -6.19
N LEU A 47 4.56 5.21 -4.96
CA LEU A 47 4.67 6.05 -3.76
C LEU A 47 5.86 7.01 -3.78
N VAL A 48 6.94 6.65 -4.47
CA VAL A 48 8.08 7.56 -4.70
C VAL A 48 7.72 8.70 -5.66
N LYS A 49 6.81 8.46 -6.61
CA LYS A 49 6.43 9.43 -7.66
C LYS A 49 5.22 10.27 -7.30
N SER A 50 4.37 9.78 -6.42
CA SER A 50 3.08 10.37 -6.11
C SER A 50 2.66 10.05 -4.67
N LYS A 51 1.89 10.96 -4.06
CA LYS A 51 1.31 10.77 -2.73
C LYS A 51 -0.19 10.49 -2.88
N PRO A 52 -0.63 9.22 -2.87
CA PRO A 52 -2.06 8.91 -2.88
C PRO A 52 -2.71 9.39 -1.57
N ASP A 53 -3.99 9.73 -1.64
CA ASP A 53 -4.82 10.11 -0.50
C ASP A 53 -5.32 8.89 0.29
N LEU A 54 -5.42 7.73 -0.39
CA LEU A 54 -5.83 6.45 0.19
C LEU A 54 -5.04 5.30 -0.44
N ILE A 55 -4.62 4.36 0.40
CA ILE A 55 -4.05 3.08 -0.03
C ILE A 55 -4.98 1.96 0.44
N ILE A 56 -5.40 1.09 -0.47
CA ILE A 56 -6.12 -0.15 -0.19
C ILE A 56 -5.20 -1.29 -0.57
N ALA A 57 -4.87 -2.18 0.35
CA ALA A 57 -3.87 -3.21 0.09
C ALA A 57 -4.27 -4.56 0.70
N GLY A 58 -4.03 -5.63 -0.07
CA GLY A 58 -4.15 -7.00 0.41
C GLY A 58 -3.18 -7.28 1.57
N CYS A 59 -3.58 -8.14 2.52
CA CYS A 59 -2.73 -8.49 3.66
C CYS A 59 -1.48 -9.28 3.26
N LEU A 60 -1.58 -10.08 2.21
CA LEU A 60 -0.55 -10.95 1.65
C LEU A 60 -0.50 -10.68 0.15
N LEU A 61 0.70 -10.52 -0.39
CA LEU A 61 1.00 -10.34 -1.81
C LEU A 61 2.09 -11.34 -2.18
N LEU A 62 2.26 -11.64 -3.47
CA LEU A 62 3.32 -12.54 -3.96
C LEU A 62 4.73 -12.18 -3.47
N ASP A 63 5.05 -10.89 -3.30
CA ASP A 63 6.38 -10.39 -2.94
C ASP A 63 6.51 -9.84 -1.51
N GLY A 64 5.47 -9.98 -0.67
CA GLY A 64 5.55 -9.67 0.74
C GLY A 64 4.22 -9.44 1.43
N LYS A 65 4.23 -8.77 2.59
CA LYS A 65 3.07 -8.56 3.43
C LYS A 65 2.70 -7.09 3.52
N LEU A 66 1.45 -6.81 3.87
CA LEU A 66 0.98 -5.43 4.12
C LEU A 66 1.85 -4.67 5.14
N VAL A 67 2.36 -5.39 6.14
CA VAL A 67 3.25 -4.78 7.14
C VAL A 67 4.54 -4.24 6.51
N ASP A 68 5.07 -4.91 5.48
CA ASP A 68 6.28 -4.47 4.78
C ASP A 68 6.03 -3.17 4.00
N LEU A 69 4.83 -3.03 3.38
CA LEU A 69 4.38 -1.78 2.76
C LEU A 69 4.27 -0.65 3.79
N TYR A 70 3.60 -0.91 4.92
CA TYR A 70 3.42 0.06 5.99
C TYR A 70 4.76 0.58 6.51
N TYR A 71 5.69 -0.33 6.80
CA TYR A 71 7.01 0.04 7.27
C TYR A 71 7.81 0.82 6.23
N SER A 72 7.69 0.46 4.95
CA SER A 72 8.36 1.17 3.87
C SER A 72 7.88 2.62 3.76
N ILE A 73 6.57 2.87 3.91
CA ILE A 73 5.99 4.22 3.94
C ILE A 73 6.52 5.01 5.14
N LEU A 74 6.50 4.42 6.33
CA LEU A 74 7.01 5.07 7.54
C LEU A 74 8.51 5.40 7.48
N THR A 75 9.29 4.60 6.74
CA THR A 75 10.74 4.81 6.56
C THR A 75 11.02 6.04 5.71
N VAL A 76 10.22 6.21 4.65
CA VAL A 76 10.30 7.39 3.78
C VAL A 76 9.91 8.65 4.55
N GLU A 77 8.98 8.56 5.50
CA GLU A 77 8.52 9.70 6.30
C GLU A 77 9.37 9.97 7.55
N ASN A 78 9.98 8.95 8.17
CA ASN A 78 10.74 9.06 9.42
C ASN A 78 12.10 8.34 9.32
N ASN A 79 13.14 9.14 9.11
CA ASN A 79 14.56 8.76 9.03
C ASN A 79 14.96 7.64 10.05
N ASP A 80 15.03 6.40 9.56
CA ASP A 80 15.70 5.16 10.02
C ASP A 80 15.56 4.60 11.45
N ALA A 81 15.22 5.39 12.48
CA ALA A 81 15.36 4.92 13.88
C ALA A 81 14.32 3.87 14.32
N VAL A 82 13.11 3.94 13.80
CA VAL A 82 11.99 3.05 14.19
C VAL A 82 12.20 1.64 13.63
N LEU A 83 12.63 1.52 12.37
CA LEU A 83 12.86 0.22 11.71
C LEU A 83 13.92 -0.63 12.39
N ASN A 84 15.03 -0.04 12.82
CA ASN A 84 16.13 -0.79 13.41
C ASN A 84 15.73 -1.42 14.76
N SER A 85 14.81 -0.79 15.49
CA SER A 85 14.26 -1.33 16.73
C SER A 85 13.31 -2.51 16.47
N PHE A 86 12.56 -2.49 15.36
CA PHE A 86 11.58 -3.54 15.03
C PHE A 86 12.15 -4.71 14.21
N LYS A 87 13.19 -4.51 13.38
CA LYS A 87 13.92 -5.63 12.73
C LYS A 87 14.47 -6.60 13.78
N ASN A 88 14.89 -6.09 14.93
CA ASN A 88 15.32 -6.90 16.08
C ASN A 88 14.17 -7.71 16.73
N ILE A 89 12.92 -7.27 16.56
CA ILE A 89 11.73 -7.98 17.07
C ILE A 89 11.32 -9.09 16.09
N LEU A 90 11.33 -8.80 14.79
CA LEU A 90 10.94 -9.78 13.75
C LEU A 90 12.00 -10.87 13.49
N GLN A 91 13.26 -10.63 13.85
CA GLN A 91 14.32 -11.66 13.81
C GLN A 91 14.32 -12.60 15.01
N LYS A 92 13.53 -12.32 16.06
CA LYS A 92 13.37 -13.27 17.15
C LYS A 92 12.39 -14.37 16.71
N PRO A 93 12.76 -15.66 16.83
CA PRO A 93 11.78 -16.72 16.62
C PRO A 93 10.62 -16.51 17.59
N LEU A 94 9.39 -16.61 17.07
CA LEU A 94 8.17 -16.63 17.88
C LEU A 94 8.20 -17.90 18.74
N THR A 95 8.83 -17.83 19.90
CA THR A 95 8.78 -18.89 20.91
C THR A 95 7.44 -18.78 21.62
N PHE A 96 6.54 -19.72 21.34
CA PHE A 96 5.35 -19.93 22.16
C PHE A 96 5.75 -20.86 23.31
N SER A 97 5.63 -20.37 24.54
CA SER A 97 5.72 -21.16 25.78
C SER A 97 4.39 -21.83 26.08
#